data_AF-A0A959HWI0-F1
#
_entry.id   AF-A0A959HWI0-F1
#
_cell.length_a   1.000
_cell.length_b   1.000
_cell.length_c   1.000
_cell.angle_alpha   90.00
_cell.angle_beta   90.00
_cell.angle_gamma   90.00
#
_symmetry.space_group_name_H-M   'P 1'
#
loop_
_entity.id
_entity.type
_entity.pdbx_description
1 polymer ?
#
loop_
_entity_poly.entity_id
_entity_poly.type
_entity_poly.pdbx_seq_one_letter_code
_entity_poly.pdbx_strand_id
1 'polypeptide(L)'
;MQHGFFLALLFCTGTLLPLAAQNESAAPEKKRAILAEVGRSLRWWDEGVSKKPYSWYRSEDGLRMAENILSWQDNGTGWPLMSTVREPFTGDMSKAGPWGKKAALVKATVNEMRFLARGYVATRDERYKTAVLGGLDYILEAQLETGGWPHSYPYRMTDYSHYATYNDDVIPDILEFLDEVVKSPDFEPVDKENRLRVKTAYEKGLEFILKSQIVVDGKPTAWAQQYDEVTLEPKPARAFEPAAISGGESASVLHFLMSVPKPSQEVVRAVEAGVQWYRDVQIEGLELVQTADDRTVQPNPEAPPIWARYYEIGTNKPIFAGRDGIIRYSMAEIEQERRRGYAWYNYNGTAVFNRYAEWKHERKWDNLPPTNIDESQVRNYTLPDPLVMRNGQPVSSAAKWEQARRPELLKLFEENQFGKTPDAAVNIAYEVVEQGVPGMGGKSRRTQVRIRFPDRPDVSPIHVLLNVPADAEGPVPTLLHISFSPNALLFDEPGIDEGMAWDRRLEAPIPAREARLLKDTRPEHFIDHGYGIATVYY
;
A
#
# COMPACT_ATOMS: atom_id res chain seq x y z
N MET A 1 33.68 46.72 -6.99
CA MET A 1 33.17 46.25 -5.68
C MET A 1 32.27 45.05 -5.94
N GLN A 2 32.60 43.94 -5.27
CA GLN A 2 32.12 42.57 -5.52
C GLN A 2 30.60 42.48 -5.62
N HIS A 3 30.10 41.86 -6.69
CA HIS A 3 28.70 41.44 -6.80
C HIS A 3 28.60 40.03 -6.22
N GLY A 4 28.03 39.91 -5.01
CA GLY A 4 27.65 38.64 -4.41
C GLY A 4 26.36 38.14 -5.04
N PHE A 5 26.40 36.98 -5.69
CA PHE A 5 25.21 36.25 -6.10
C PHE A 5 24.61 35.55 -4.87
N PHE A 6 23.41 35.95 -4.46
CA PHE A 6 22.63 35.23 -3.45
C PHE A 6 21.83 34.10 -4.13
N LEU A 7 22.01 32.86 -3.66
CA LEU A 7 21.24 31.70 -4.06
C LEU A 7 19.93 31.67 -3.25
N ALA A 8 18.77 31.72 -3.92
CA ALA A 8 17.48 31.47 -3.28
C ALA A 8 17.10 29.99 -3.48
N LEU A 9 17.17 29.20 -2.41
CA LEU A 9 16.63 27.83 -2.37
C LEU A 9 15.20 27.90 -1.83
N LEU A 10 14.24 27.40 -2.62
CA LEU A 10 12.86 27.19 -2.19
C LEU A 10 12.83 26.08 -1.13
N PHE A 11 12.52 26.42 0.11
CA PHE A 11 12.09 25.46 1.12
C PHE A 11 10.58 25.24 0.99
N CYS A 12 10.18 24.03 0.63
CA CYS A 12 8.82 23.55 0.87
C CYS A 12 8.63 23.42 2.39
N THR A 13 8.02 24.42 3.03
CA THR A 13 7.64 24.34 4.44
C THR A 13 6.40 23.44 4.57
N GLY A 14 6.63 22.15 4.85
CA GLY A 14 5.64 21.32 5.51
C GLY A 14 5.45 21.84 6.94
N THR A 15 4.25 22.29 7.25
CA THR A 15 3.86 22.71 8.60
C THR A 15 3.87 21.50 9.52
N LEU A 16 4.90 21.37 10.35
CA LEU A 16 4.91 20.47 11.51
C LEU A 16 4.61 21.31 12.77
N LEU A 17 3.44 21.03 13.36
CA LEU A 17 3.03 21.52 14.68
C LEU A 17 4.04 21.07 15.76
N PRO A 18 4.26 21.88 16.81
CA PRO A 18 5.24 21.54 17.85
C PRO A 18 4.69 20.42 18.75
N LEU A 19 5.49 19.37 18.96
CA LEU A 19 5.30 18.41 20.03
C LEU A 19 5.52 19.11 21.38
N ALA A 20 4.44 19.33 22.12
CA ALA A 20 4.50 19.51 23.55
C ALA A 20 4.48 18.12 24.21
N ALA A 21 5.62 17.71 24.75
CA ALA A 21 5.69 16.59 25.68
C ALA A 21 5.07 17.01 27.02
N GLN A 22 4.02 16.32 27.47
CA GLN A 22 3.78 15.89 28.85
C GLN A 22 2.45 15.12 28.99
N ASN A 23 2.45 14.15 29.92
CA ASN A 23 1.41 13.19 30.31
C ASN A 23 1.14 12.00 29.39
N GLU A 24 2.06 11.03 29.44
CA GLU A 24 1.78 9.62 29.17
C GLU A 24 0.69 9.10 30.14
N SER A 25 -0.55 9.03 29.67
CA SER A 25 -1.54 8.10 30.22
C SER A 25 -1.39 6.76 29.51
N ALA A 26 -1.58 5.64 30.20
CA ALA A 26 -1.37 4.26 29.73
C ALA A 26 -2.35 3.78 28.61
N ALA A 27 -3.02 4.68 27.89
CA ALA A 27 -3.97 4.39 26.83
C ALA A 27 -3.34 4.04 25.44
N PRO A 28 -2.18 4.59 25.01
CA PRO A 28 -1.60 4.30 23.68
C PRO A 28 -1.12 2.87 23.54
N GLU A 29 -0.58 2.26 24.60
CA GLU A 29 -0.12 0.87 24.59
C GLU A 29 -1.28 -0.11 24.51
N LYS A 30 -2.39 0.13 25.23
CA LYS A 30 -3.60 -0.68 25.11
C LYS A 30 -4.21 -0.58 23.71
N LYS A 31 -4.22 0.63 23.12
CA LYS A 31 -4.70 0.86 21.74
C LYS A 31 -3.80 0.17 20.70
N ARG A 32 -2.47 0.20 20.88
CA ARG A 32 -1.51 -0.55 20.05
C ARG A 32 -1.61 -2.07 20.25
N ALA A 33 -1.85 -2.54 21.47
CA ALA A 33 -2.05 -3.95 21.78
C ALA A 33 -3.34 -4.48 21.14
N ILE A 34 -4.45 -3.73 21.23
CA ILE A 34 -5.71 -4.05 20.55
C ILE A 34 -5.52 -4.09 19.02
N LEU A 35 -4.85 -3.11 18.42
CA LEU A 35 -4.54 -3.11 16.98
C LEU A 35 -3.61 -4.27 16.58
N ALA A 36 -2.68 -4.66 17.44
CA ALA A 36 -1.78 -5.78 17.21
C ALA A 36 -2.40 -7.16 17.51
N GLU A 37 -3.52 -7.19 18.22
CA GLU A 37 -4.33 -8.38 18.53
C GLU A 37 -5.38 -8.63 17.43
N VAL A 38 -5.94 -7.56 16.84
CA VAL A 38 -6.80 -7.62 15.63
C VAL A 38 -6.05 -8.22 14.44
N GLY A 39 -4.72 -8.06 14.35
CA GLY A 39 -3.90 -8.68 13.30
C GLY A 39 -3.35 -10.09 13.60
N ARG A 40 -3.57 -10.64 14.81
CA ARG A 40 -2.88 -11.87 15.26
C ARG A 40 -3.76 -13.09 15.56
N SER A 41 -5.08 -12.98 15.53
CA SER A 41 -5.91 -14.16 15.83
C SER A 41 -6.15 -15.02 14.58
N LEU A 42 -5.57 -16.23 14.60
CA LEU A 42 -5.86 -17.39 13.72
C LEU A 42 -5.23 -17.41 12.33
N ARG A 43 -3.91 -17.17 12.22
CA ARG A 43 -3.15 -17.57 11.02
C ARG A 43 -2.59 -18.97 11.20
N TRP A 44 -3.17 -19.93 10.49
CA TRP A 44 -2.69 -21.31 10.37
C TRP A 44 -1.38 -21.40 9.57
N TRP A 45 -0.99 -20.29 8.93
CA TRP A 45 0.20 -20.11 8.12
C TRP A 45 1.13 -19.05 8.73
N ASP A 46 2.45 -19.30 8.74
CA ASP A 46 3.44 -18.31 9.13
C ASP A 46 3.76 -17.40 7.93
N GLU A 47 3.12 -16.23 7.84
CA GLU A 47 3.37 -15.28 6.75
C GLU A 47 4.84 -14.85 6.61
N GLY A 48 5.64 -14.97 7.68
CA GLY A 48 7.06 -14.66 7.65
C GLY A 48 7.85 -15.58 6.72
N VAL A 49 7.38 -16.81 6.48
CA VAL A 49 8.08 -17.78 5.63
C VAL A 49 8.00 -17.41 4.14
N SER A 50 6.85 -16.90 3.69
CA SER A 50 6.66 -16.48 2.29
C SER A 50 7.35 -15.15 1.97
N LYS A 51 7.82 -14.42 2.99
CA LYS A 51 8.51 -13.12 2.86
C LYS A 51 10.04 -13.21 2.96
N LYS A 52 10.59 -14.42 3.11
CA LYS A 52 12.05 -14.64 3.17
C LYS A 52 12.72 -14.26 1.83
N PRO A 53 14.00 -13.83 1.84
CA PRO A 53 14.73 -13.56 0.60
C PRO A 53 14.91 -14.84 -0.23
N TYR A 54 15.04 -14.74 -1.56
CA TYR A 54 15.16 -15.91 -2.43
C TYR A 54 16.35 -16.82 -2.07
N SER A 55 17.44 -16.27 -1.55
CA SER A 55 18.59 -17.06 -1.08
C SER A 55 18.22 -18.04 0.04
N TRP A 56 17.27 -17.68 0.91
CA TRP A 56 16.82 -18.52 2.02
C TRP A 56 16.07 -19.77 1.54
N TYR A 57 15.38 -19.71 0.40
CA TYR A 57 14.70 -20.89 -0.16
C TYR A 57 15.67 -22.00 -0.62
N ARG A 58 16.96 -21.68 -0.76
CA ARG A 58 18.03 -22.67 -1.05
C ARG A 58 18.68 -23.23 0.22
N SER A 59 18.31 -22.74 1.39
CA SER A 59 18.80 -23.25 2.68
C SER A 59 18.17 -24.61 3.01
N GLU A 60 18.78 -25.33 3.94
CA GLU A 60 18.24 -26.59 4.46
C GLU A 60 16.81 -26.42 5.00
N ASP A 61 16.53 -25.34 5.72
CA ASP A 61 15.18 -25.03 6.21
C ASP A 61 14.19 -24.76 5.08
N GLY A 62 14.60 -23.96 4.08
CA GLY A 62 13.75 -23.64 2.93
C GLY A 62 13.37 -24.90 2.14
N LEU A 63 14.34 -25.76 1.87
CA LEU A 63 14.13 -27.02 1.16
C LEU A 63 13.27 -27.99 1.98
N ARG A 64 13.55 -28.15 3.29
CA ARG A 64 12.76 -28.99 4.19
C ARG A 64 11.29 -28.55 4.25
N MET A 65 11.04 -27.24 4.36
CA MET A 65 9.67 -26.72 4.36
C MET A 65 8.98 -26.95 3.01
N ALA A 66 9.69 -26.82 1.89
CA ALA A 66 9.14 -27.12 0.57
C ALA A 66 8.75 -28.60 0.43
N GLU A 67 9.58 -29.54 0.90
CA GLU A 67 9.24 -30.97 0.91
C GLU A 67 8.01 -31.26 1.80
N ASN A 68 7.90 -30.60 2.96
CA ASN A 68 6.73 -30.72 3.81
C ASN A 68 5.47 -30.25 3.06
N ILE A 69 5.50 -29.06 2.45
CA ILE A 69 4.36 -28.52 1.69
C ILE A 69 3.98 -29.47 0.55
N LEU A 70 4.94 -29.93 -0.26
CA LEU A 70 4.68 -30.83 -1.38
C LEU A 70 4.00 -32.13 -0.93
N SER A 71 4.43 -32.71 0.19
CA SER A 71 3.84 -33.95 0.71
C SER A 71 2.35 -33.80 1.10
N TRP A 72 1.93 -32.59 1.43
CA TRP A 72 0.55 -32.28 1.82
C TRP A 72 -0.38 -32.01 0.64
N GLN A 73 0.13 -31.76 -0.56
CA GLN A 73 -0.74 -31.50 -1.72
C GLN A 73 -1.63 -32.71 -2.02
N ASP A 74 -2.88 -32.46 -2.42
CA ASP A 74 -3.84 -33.51 -2.77
C ASP A 74 -3.79 -33.83 -4.26
N ASN A 75 -3.01 -34.82 -4.67
CA ASN A 75 -2.94 -35.31 -6.06
C ASN A 75 -2.75 -34.20 -7.11
N GLY A 76 -1.96 -33.17 -6.79
CA GLY A 76 -1.73 -32.03 -7.67
C GLY A 76 -2.81 -30.95 -7.64
N THR A 77 -3.72 -30.94 -6.65
CA THR A 77 -4.75 -29.90 -6.49
C THR A 77 -4.39 -28.92 -5.37
N GLY A 78 -5.24 -28.77 -4.35
CA GLY A 78 -5.05 -27.87 -3.21
C GLY A 78 -4.31 -28.47 -2.01
N TRP A 79 -4.35 -27.72 -0.90
CA TRP A 79 -3.73 -28.06 0.39
C TRP A 79 -4.72 -28.06 1.56
N PRO A 80 -4.43 -28.79 2.66
CA PRO A 80 -5.28 -28.83 3.85
C PRO A 80 -5.22 -27.52 4.64
N LEU A 81 -6.30 -27.21 5.37
CA LEU A 81 -6.29 -26.12 6.36
C LEU A 81 -5.45 -26.48 7.58
N MET A 82 -4.12 -26.29 7.48
CA MET A 82 -3.17 -26.45 8.56
C MET A 82 -1.83 -25.77 8.23
N SER A 83 -0.89 -25.80 9.18
CA SER A 83 0.48 -25.33 8.95
C SER A 83 1.31 -26.39 8.20
N THR A 84 1.17 -26.48 6.88
CA THR A 84 1.85 -27.49 6.03
C THR A 84 3.38 -27.37 5.99
N VAL A 85 3.94 -26.25 6.46
CA VAL A 85 5.41 -26.06 6.58
C VAL A 85 6.06 -26.84 7.74
N ARG A 86 5.31 -27.27 8.75
CA ARG A 86 5.88 -27.78 10.02
C ARG A 86 6.37 -29.21 9.96
N GLU A 87 5.54 -30.10 9.42
CA GLU A 87 5.81 -31.53 9.36
C GLU A 87 5.32 -32.11 8.02
N PRO A 88 5.92 -33.19 7.51
CA PRO A 88 5.47 -33.82 6.28
C PRO A 88 4.21 -34.67 6.50
N PHE A 89 3.48 -34.93 5.42
CA PHE A 89 2.38 -35.88 5.44
C PHE A 89 2.89 -37.31 5.58
N THR A 90 2.43 -38.00 6.62
CA THR A 90 2.83 -39.38 6.92
C THR A 90 1.78 -40.42 6.55
N GLY A 91 0.75 -40.03 5.79
CA GLY A 91 -0.41 -40.89 5.48
C GLY A 91 -1.58 -40.77 6.46
N ASP A 92 -1.41 -40.04 7.57
CA ASP A 92 -2.45 -39.85 8.59
C ASP A 92 -3.32 -38.63 8.30
N MET A 93 -4.53 -38.88 7.78
CA MET A 93 -5.50 -37.84 7.45
C MET A 93 -6.12 -37.16 8.66
N SER A 94 -6.00 -37.71 9.88
CA SER A 94 -6.52 -37.06 11.09
C SER A 94 -5.78 -35.76 11.42
N LYS A 95 -4.57 -35.60 10.87
CA LYS A 95 -3.77 -34.37 10.97
C LYS A 95 -4.20 -33.28 9.99
N ALA A 96 -4.99 -33.61 8.95
CA ALA A 96 -5.34 -32.70 7.85
C ALA A 96 -6.48 -31.73 8.24
N GLY A 97 -6.18 -30.81 9.16
CA GLY A 97 -7.08 -29.75 9.58
C GLY A 97 -8.40 -30.24 10.21
N PRO A 98 -9.34 -29.33 10.50
CA PRO A 98 -10.59 -29.66 11.17
C PRO A 98 -11.55 -30.52 10.32
N TRP A 99 -11.32 -30.62 9.01
CA TRP A 99 -12.20 -31.33 8.09
C TRP A 99 -11.63 -32.67 7.58
N GLY A 100 -10.39 -33.01 7.94
CA GLY A 100 -9.75 -34.27 7.51
C GLY A 100 -9.63 -34.40 5.98
N LYS A 101 -9.36 -33.28 5.28
CA LYS A 101 -9.22 -33.22 3.81
C LYS A 101 -7.90 -32.57 3.43
N LYS A 102 -7.28 -33.04 2.34
CA LYS A 102 -6.01 -32.51 1.83
C LYS A 102 -6.15 -31.28 0.90
N ALA A 103 -7.37 -30.85 0.57
CA ALA A 103 -7.60 -29.64 -0.24
C ALA A 103 -8.75 -28.80 0.32
N ALA A 104 -8.50 -27.51 0.51
CA ALA A 104 -9.47 -26.51 0.90
C ALA A 104 -9.15 -25.15 0.27
N LEU A 105 -10.18 -24.36 -0.03
CA LEU A 105 -10.05 -22.96 -0.44
C LEU A 105 -9.99 -22.02 0.77
N VAL A 106 -10.73 -22.34 1.83
CA VAL A 106 -10.75 -21.57 3.07
C VAL A 106 -9.39 -21.64 3.75
N LYS A 107 -8.67 -20.50 3.78
CA LYS A 107 -7.42 -20.29 4.52
C LYS A 107 -6.29 -21.27 4.19
N ALA A 108 -6.34 -21.91 3.03
CA ALA A 108 -5.36 -22.88 2.55
C ALA A 108 -5.14 -22.71 1.04
N THR A 109 -4.18 -23.45 0.48
CA THR A 109 -3.84 -23.47 -0.95
C THR A 109 -3.07 -22.23 -1.42
N VAL A 110 -3.62 -21.02 -1.26
CA VAL A 110 -2.99 -19.79 -1.79
C VAL A 110 -1.62 -19.49 -1.17
N ASN A 111 -1.43 -19.79 0.12
CA ASN A 111 -0.18 -19.51 0.83
C ASN A 111 0.92 -20.53 0.51
N GLU A 112 0.56 -21.81 0.38
CA GLU A 112 1.43 -22.86 -0.14
C GLU A 112 1.90 -22.53 -1.56
N MET A 113 0.98 -22.08 -2.42
CA MET A 113 1.32 -21.66 -3.78
C MET A 113 2.28 -20.46 -3.79
N ARG A 114 2.04 -19.43 -2.97
CA ARG A 114 2.98 -18.29 -2.81
C ARG A 114 4.37 -18.76 -2.41
N PHE A 115 4.46 -19.70 -1.47
CA PHE A 115 5.75 -20.25 -1.03
C PHE A 115 6.46 -21.01 -2.16
N LEU A 116 5.76 -21.94 -2.81
CA LEU A 116 6.33 -22.78 -3.86
C LEU A 116 6.69 -21.99 -5.12
N ALA A 117 5.93 -20.94 -5.47
CA ALA A 117 6.25 -20.06 -6.59
C ALA A 117 7.60 -19.35 -6.37
N ARG A 118 7.81 -18.78 -5.17
CA ARG A 118 9.10 -18.20 -4.77
C ARG A 118 10.21 -19.24 -4.70
N GLY A 119 9.90 -20.43 -4.19
CA GLY A 119 10.78 -21.59 -4.19
C GLY A 119 11.26 -21.93 -5.60
N TYR A 120 10.36 -21.98 -6.59
CA TYR A 120 10.69 -22.27 -7.99
C TYR A 120 11.64 -21.22 -8.58
N VAL A 121 11.35 -19.93 -8.39
CA VAL A 121 12.22 -18.85 -8.88
C VAL A 121 13.64 -18.99 -8.30
N ALA A 122 13.75 -19.39 -7.03
CA ALA A 122 15.02 -19.61 -6.37
C ALA A 122 15.75 -20.89 -6.81
N THR A 123 15.08 -22.04 -6.86
CA THR A 123 15.75 -23.35 -7.01
C THR A 123 15.68 -23.92 -8.42
N ARG A 124 14.69 -23.51 -9.22
CA ARG A 124 14.31 -24.11 -10.51
C ARG A 124 13.88 -25.59 -10.40
N ASP A 125 13.38 -25.98 -9.23
CA ASP A 125 12.80 -27.31 -9.04
C ASP A 125 11.41 -27.38 -9.69
N GLU A 126 11.31 -28.09 -10.81
CA GLU A 126 10.07 -28.21 -11.60
C GLU A 126 8.89 -28.80 -10.80
N ARG A 127 9.13 -29.55 -9.71
CA ARG A 127 8.05 -30.05 -8.84
C ARG A 127 7.26 -28.90 -8.22
N TYR A 128 7.93 -27.80 -7.87
CA TYR A 128 7.27 -26.61 -7.31
C TYR A 128 6.38 -25.93 -8.34
N LYS A 129 6.84 -25.85 -9.59
CA LYS A 129 6.03 -25.32 -10.70
C LYS A 129 4.81 -26.20 -10.97
N THR A 130 4.99 -27.53 -11.06
CA THR A 130 3.87 -28.46 -11.23
C THR A 130 2.84 -28.31 -10.11
N ALA A 131 3.28 -28.22 -8.86
CA ALA A 131 2.41 -28.02 -7.72
C ALA A 131 1.64 -26.69 -7.77
N VAL A 132 2.31 -25.59 -8.13
CA VAL A 132 1.67 -24.27 -8.30
C VAL A 132 0.65 -24.29 -9.43
N LEU A 133 0.95 -24.89 -10.59
CA LEU A 133 0.00 -24.94 -11.70
C LEU A 133 -1.22 -25.79 -11.36
N GLY A 134 -1.03 -26.91 -10.67
CA GLY A 134 -2.13 -27.76 -10.23
C GLY A 134 -3.03 -27.11 -9.16
N GLY A 135 -2.44 -26.36 -8.22
CA GLY A 135 -3.20 -25.53 -7.28
C GLY A 135 -3.97 -24.40 -7.98
N LEU A 136 -3.42 -23.86 -9.07
CA LEU A 136 -4.07 -22.83 -9.86
C LEU A 136 -5.28 -23.39 -10.61
N ASP A 137 -5.12 -24.53 -11.26
CA ASP A 137 -6.24 -25.23 -11.90
C ASP A 137 -7.33 -25.57 -10.90
N TYR A 138 -6.98 -26.04 -9.70
CA TYR A 138 -7.94 -26.28 -8.62
C TYR A 138 -8.76 -25.03 -8.24
N ILE A 139 -8.11 -23.86 -8.07
CA ILE A 139 -8.82 -22.60 -7.78
C ILE A 139 -9.72 -22.19 -8.95
N LEU A 140 -9.23 -22.30 -10.19
CA LEU A 140 -9.97 -21.88 -11.37
C LEU A 140 -11.16 -22.79 -11.67
N GLU A 141 -11.01 -24.10 -11.49
CA GLU A 141 -12.09 -25.08 -11.65
C GLU A 141 -13.18 -24.95 -10.57
N ALA A 142 -12.80 -24.52 -9.36
CA ALA A 142 -13.75 -24.31 -8.28
C ALA A 142 -14.63 -23.06 -8.47
N GLN A 143 -14.30 -22.16 -9.40
CA GLN A 143 -15.06 -20.94 -9.59
C GLN A 143 -16.47 -21.24 -10.10
N LEU A 144 -17.48 -20.71 -9.41
CA LEU A 144 -18.89 -20.87 -9.77
C LEU A 144 -19.22 -20.06 -11.03
N GLU A 145 -20.31 -20.43 -11.73
CA GLU A 145 -20.75 -19.71 -12.93
C GLU A 145 -21.04 -18.22 -12.66
N THR A 146 -21.54 -17.91 -11.46
CA THR A 146 -21.78 -16.55 -10.97
C THR A 146 -20.50 -15.76 -10.67
N GLY A 147 -19.34 -16.40 -10.66
CA GLY A 147 -18.02 -15.79 -10.46
C GLY A 147 -17.46 -15.91 -9.04
N GLY A 148 -18.28 -16.30 -8.05
CA GLY A 148 -17.84 -16.54 -6.68
C GLY A 148 -17.10 -17.89 -6.51
N TRP A 149 -16.65 -18.17 -5.29
CA TRP A 149 -16.04 -19.45 -4.92
C TRP A 149 -16.80 -20.13 -3.79
N PRO A 150 -16.94 -21.46 -3.82
CA PRO A 150 -17.60 -22.20 -2.76
C PRO A 150 -16.74 -22.23 -1.49
N HIS A 151 -17.36 -22.47 -0.33
CA HIS A 151 -16.62 -22.69 0.92
C HIS A 151 -15.65 -23.89 0.81
N SER A 152 -16.01 -24.92 0.04
CA SER A 152 -15.12 -26.08 -0.17
C SER A 152 -15.21 -26.59 -1.60
N TYR A 153 -14.12 -27.17 -2.09
CA TYR A 153 -14.11 -27.80 -3.39
C TYR A 153 -13.33 -29.13 -3.34
N PRO A 154 -13.91 -30.27 -3.79
CA PRO A 154 -15.32 -30.43 -4.17
C PRO A 154 -16.28 -30.23 -2.97
N TYR A 155 -17.40 -29.56 -3.22
CA TYR A 155 -18.47 -29.32 -2.24
C TYR A 155 -19.52 -30.43 -2.22
N ARG A 156 -20.41 -30.36 -1.23
CA ARG A 156 -21.60 -31.21 -1.13
C ARG A 156 -22.84 -30.36 -1.33
N MET A 157 -23.80 -30.85 -2.11
CA MET A 157 -25.10 -30.19 -2.32
C MET A 157 -26.03 -30.31 -1.09
N THR A 158 -25.60 -31.03 -0.05
CA THR A 158 -26.42 -31.33 1.13
C THR A 158 -26.22 -30.36 2.29
N ASP A 159 -25.24 -29.47 2.21
CA ASP A 159 -24.89 -28.50 3.26
C ASP A 159 -24.43 -27.18 2.65
N TYR A 160 -24.09 -26.17 3.45
CA TYR A 160 -23.72 -24.83 2.97
C TYR A 160 -22.41 -24.77 2.15
N SER A 161 -21.68 -25.88 1.98
CA SER A 161 -20.34 -25.86 1.38
C SER A 161 -20.30 -25.46 -0.11
N HIS A 162 -21.44 -25.55 -0.80
CA HIS A 162 -21.61 -25.20 -2.23
C HIS A 162 -21.88 -23.71 -2.48
N TYR A 163 -22.25 -22.94 -1.45
CA TYR A 163 -22.55 -21.52 -1.58
C TYR A 163 -21.32 -20.69 -1.89
N ALA A 164 -21.49 -19.64 -2.69
CA ALA A 164 -20.48 -18.63 -2.88
C ALA A 164 -20.18 -17.93 -1.54
N THR A 165 -18.93 -18.00 -1.07
CA THR A 165 -18.61 -17.77 0.34
C THR A 165 -17.62 -16.63 0.54
N TYR A 166 -18.01 -15.64 1.35
CA TYR A 166 -17.08 -14.65 1.91
C TYR A 166 -16.54 -15.05 3.28
N ASN A 167 -17.28 -15.88 4.04
CA ASN A 167 -16.88 -16.32 5.38
C ASN A 167 -15.44 -16.82 5.42
N ASP A 168 -14.66 -16.33 6.40
CA ASP A 168 -13.23 -16.64 6.54
C ASP A 168 -12.40 -16.18 5.32
N ASP A 169 -12.81 -15.07 4.71
CA ASP A 169 -12.12 -14.33 3.64
C ASP A 169 -11.91 -15.08 2.32
N VAL A 170 -12.64 -16.17 2.04
CA VAL A 170 -12.42 -17.04 0.86
C VAL A 170 -12.34 -16.26 -0.45
N ILE A 171 -13.39 -15.51 -0.81
CA ILE A 171 -13.42 -14.78 -2.08
C ILE A 171 -12.38 -13.64 -2.13
N PRO A 172 -12.27 -12.76 -1.11
CA PRO A 172 -11.24 -11.71 -1.08
C PRO A 172 -9.82 -12.29 -1.20
N ASP A 173 -9.47 -13.31 -0.42
CA ASP A 173 -8.13 -13.92 -0.43
C ASP A 173 -7.79 -14.53 -1.79
N ILE A 174 -8.75 -15.21 -2.43
CA ILE A 174 -8.58 -15.75 -3.77
C ILE A 174 -8.36 -14.61 -4.77
N LEU A 175 -9.16 -13.55 -4.73
CA LEU A 175 -9.02 -12.45 -5.68
C LEU A 175 -7.71 -11.68 -5.52
N GLU A 176 -7.26 -11.45 -4.29
CA GLU A 176 -5.93 -10.89 -4.02
C GLU A 176 -4.83 -11.81 -4.57
N PHE A 177 -4.94 -13.12 -4.35
CA PHE A 177 -3.99 -14.09 -4.90
C PHE A 177 -3.97 -14.11 -6.43
N LEU A 178 -5.14 -14.10 -7.09
CA LEU A 178 -5.22 -14.07 -8.56
C LEU A 178 -4.59 -12.79 -9.13
N ASP A 179 -4.75 -11.65 -8.46
CA ASP A 179 -4.10 -10.40 -8.83
C ASP A 179 -2.57 -10.47 -8.67
N GLU A 180 -2.08 -11.08 -7.58
CA GLU A 180 -0.66 -11.36 -7.37
C GLU A 180 -0.08 -12.26 -8.47
N VAL A 181 -0.79 -13.32 -8.86
CA VAL A 181 -0.37 -14.22 -9.94
C VAL A 181 -0.12 -13.43 -11.23
N VAL A 182 -0.97 -12.45 -11.53
CA VAL A 182 -0.85 -11.61 -12.74
C VAL A 182 0.28 -10.59 -12.63
N LYS A 183 0.52 -9.99 -11.46
CA LYS A 183 1.41 -8.83 -11.31
C LYS A 183 2.81 -9.15 -10.79
N SER A 184 2.95 -10.17 -9.95
CA SER A 184 4.20 -10.45 -9.24
C SER A 184 5.17 -11.27 -10.10
N PRO A 185 6.47 -10.95 -10.08
CA PRO A 185 7.50 -11.77 -10.72
C PRO A 185 7.66 -13.14 -10.06
N ASP A 186 7.18 -13.33 -8.83
CA ASP A 186 7.23 -14.62 -8.13
C ASP A 186 6.48 -15.73 -8.87
N PHE A 187 5.44 -15.35 -9.63
CA PHE A 187 4.65 -16.28 -10.43
C PHE A 187 5.16 -16.44 -11.86
N GLU A 188 6.47 -16.22 -12.10
CA GLU A 188 7.18 -16.65 -13.32
C GLU A 188 6.75 -18.05 -13.85
N PRO A 189 6.51 -19.09 -13.01
CA PRO A 189 6.07 -20.40 -13.51
C PRO A 189 4.72 -20.40 -14.24
N VAL A 190 3.90 -19.37 -14.07
CA VAL A 190 2.58 -19.23 -14.70
C VAL A 190 2.74 -18.53 -16.05
N ASP A 191 2.49 -19.25 -17.13
CA ASP A 191 2.60 -18.76 -18.50
C ASP A 191 1.52 -17.73 -18.87
N LYS A 192 1.62 -17.20 -20.09
CA LYS A 192 0.70 -16.17 -20.62
C LYS A 192 -0.74 -16.66 -20.75
N GLU A 193 -0.96 -17.92 -21.10
CA GLU A 193 -2.30 -18.48 -21.29
C GLU A 193 -3.00 -18.63 -19.95
N ASN A 194 -2.30 -19.18 -18.96
CA ASN A 194 -2.79 -19.30 -17.60
C ASN A 194 -3.03 -17.93 -16.95
N ARG A 195 -2.17 -16.93 -17.20
CA ARG A 195 -2.42 -15.54 -16.78
C ARG A 195 -3.70 -14.95 -17.37
N LEU A 196 -4.08 -15.33 -18.60
CA LEU A 196 -5.34 -14.89 -19.20
C LEU A 196 -6.56 -15.57 -18.55
N ARG A 197 -6.45 -16.87 -18.23
CA ARG A 197 -7.47 -17.61 -17.46
C ARG A 197 -7.68 -16.97 -16.08
N VAL A 198 -6.58 -16.66 -15.40
CA VAL A 198 -6.57 -15.97 -14.10
C VAL A 198 -7.23 -14.60 -14.17
N LYS A 199 -6.87 -13.79 -15.18
CA LYS A 199 -7.49 -12.48 -15.37
C LYS A 199 -9.01 -12.59 -15.60
N THR A 200 -9.44 -13.53 -16.43
CA THR A 200 -10.87 -13.80 -16.65
C THR A 200 -11.58 -14.19 -15.35
N ALA A 201 -10.98 -15.08 -14.54
CA ALA A 201 -11.53 -15.49 -13.26
C ALA A 201 -11.59 -14.33 -12.25
N TYR A 202 -10.55 -13.50 -12.19
CA TYR A 202 -10.52 -12.29 -11.37
C TYR A 202 -11.64 -11.32 -11.75
N GLU A 203 -11.84 -11.05 -13.05
CA GLU A 203 -12.91 -10.18 -13.53
C GLU A 203 -14.31 -10.69 -13.16
N LYS A 204 -14.55 -12.00 -13.31
CA LYS A 204 -15.80 -12.64 -12.87
C LYS A 204 -16.04 -12.55 -11.37
N GLY A 205 -15.00 -12.74 -10.55
CA GLY A 205 -15.13 -12.64 -9.10
C GLY A 205 -15.31 -11.21 -8.60
N LEU A 206 -14.71 -10.22 -9.28
CA LEU A 206 -15.00 -8.81 -9.03
C LEU A 206 -16.46 -8.48 -9.39
N GLU A 207 -16.95 -8.97 -10.53
CA GLU A 207 -18.35 -8.82 -10.93
C GLU A 207 -19.30 -9.47 -9.92
N PHE A 208 -18.96 -10.65 -9.40
CA PHE A 208 -19.70 -11.30 -8.32
C PHE A 208 -19.82 -10.40 -7.08
N ILE A 209 -18.71 -9.79 -6.62
CA ILE A 209 -18.73 -8.86 -5.47
C ILE A 209 -19.69 -7.69 -5.70
N LEU A 210 -19.68 -7.10 -6.89
CA LEU A 210 -20.54 -5.96 -7.19
C LEU A 210 -22.02 -6.37 -7.24
N LYS A 211 -22.33 -7.52 -7.86
CA LYS A 211 -23.70 -8.03 -7.97
C LYS A 211 -24.27 -8.56 -6.66
N SER A 212 -23.43 -9.07 -5.76
CA SER A 212 -23.85 -9.62 -4.48
C SER A 212 -24.03 -8.57 -3.38
N GLN A 213 -23.66 -7.31 -3.62
CA GLN A 213 -23.87 -6.24 -2.65
C GLN A 213 -25.37 -6.09 -2.36
N ILE A 214 -25.73 -6.20 -1.07
CA ILE A 214 -27.13 -6.22 -0.66
C ILE A 214 -27.73 -4.82 -0.84
N VAL A 215 -28.86 -4.74 -1.53
CA VAL A 215 -29.60 -3.49 -1.77
C VAL A 215 -30.89 -3.50 -0.95
N VAL A 216 -31.06 -2.49 -0.10
CA VAL A 216 -32.28 -2.27 0.70
C VAL A 216 -32.89 -0.94 0.29
N ASP A 217 -34.16 -0.94 -0.12
CA ASP A 217 -34.88 0.26 -0.58
C ASP A 217 -34.12 1.09 -1.63
N GLY A 218 -33.47 0.38 -2.57
CA GLY A 218 -32.68 0.99 -3.65
C GLY A 218 -31.31 1.52 -3.22
N LYS A 219 -30.90 1.32 -1.95
CA LYS A 219 -29.60 1.74 -1.42
C LYS A 219 -28.68 0.52 -1.25
N PRO A 220 -27.52 0.49 -1.91
CA PRO A 220 -26.51 -0.52 -1.62
C PRO A 220 -26.03 -0.41 -0.17
N THR A 221 -25.80 -1.55 0.46
CA THR A 221 -25.37 -1.67 1.85
C THR A 221 -24.00 -2.37 1.89
N ALA A 222 -23.94 -3.57 2.44
CA ALA A 222 -22.74 -4.40 2.52
C ALA A 222 -23.05 -5.83 2.05
N TRP A 223 -22.33 -6.83 2.56
CA TRP A 223 -22.41 -8.21 2.09
C TRP A 223 -22.77 -9.21 3.20
N ALA A 224 -23.42 -10.30 2.83
CA ALA A 224 -23.61 -11.47 3.68
C ALA A 224 -22.35 -12.34 3.74
N GLN A 225 -22.35 -13.33 4.65
CA GLN A 225 -21.25 -14.30 4.73
C GLN A 225 -21.22 -15.28 3.54
N GLN A 226 -22.38 -15.65 3.02
CA GLN A 226 -22.49 -16.55 1.88
C GLN A 226 -23.78 -16.29 1.09
N TYR A 227 -23.73 -16.70 -0.16
CA TYR A 227 -24.74 -16.45 -1.17
C TYR A 227 -25.04 -17.72 -1.96
N ASP A 228 -26.29 -17.86 -2.36
CA ASP A 228 -26.70 -18.87 -3.33
C ASP A 228 -25.85 -18.79 -4.60
N GLU A 229 -25.33 -19.94 -5.03
CA GLU A 229 -24.42 -20.03 -6.17
C GLU A 229 -25.07 -19.71 -7.52
N VAL A 230 -26.40 -19.64 -7.57
CA VAL A 230 -27.18 -19.33 -8.78
C VAL A 230 -27.85 -17.97 -8.67
N THR A 231 -28.60 -17.71 -7.60
CA THR A 231 -29.51 -16.56 -7.47
C THR A 231 -28.86 -15.32 -6.86
N LEU A 232 -27.68 -15.44 -6.24
CA LEU A 232 -27.03 -14.37 -5.47
C LEU A 232 -27.85 -13.85 -4.27
N GLU A 233 -28.80 -14.65 -3.77
CA GLU A 233 -29.49 -14.35 -2.53
C GLU A 233 -28.60 -14.70 -1.32
N PRO A 234 -28.56 -13.86 -0.26
CA PRO A 234 -27.95 -14.23 1.01
C PRO A 234 -28.53 -15.53 1.56
N LYS A 235 -27.67 -16.46 2.01
CA LYS A 235 -28.08 -17.75 2.59
C LYS A 235 -27.56 -17.95 4.01
N PRO A 236 -28.28 -18.71 4.86
CA PRO A 236 -27.74 -19.13 6.15
C PRO A 236 -26.66 -20.20 5.97
N ALA A 237 -25.83 -20.41 6.99
CA ALA A 237 -24.86 -21.51 7.05
C ALA A 237 -25.16 -22.46 8.20
N ARG A 238 -24.42 -22.37 9.31
CA ARG A 238 -24.74 -23.12 10.54
C ARG A 238 -26.00 -22.55 11.18
N ALA A 239 -26.63 -23.30 12.10
CA ALA A 239 -27.89 -22.89 12.74
C ALA A 239 -27.83 -21.48 13.36
N PHE A 240 -26.69 -21.08 13.90
CA PHE A 240 -26.44 -19.76 14.50
C PHE A 240 -25.92 -18.71 13.50
N GLU A 241 -25.95 -18.98 12.20
CA GLU A 241 -25.45 -18.10 11.13
C GLU A 241 -26.56 -17.84 10.12
N PRO A 242 -27.50 -16.94 10.44
CA PRO A 242 -28.63 -16.64 9.58
C PRO A 242 -28.22 -15.91 8.31
N ALA A 243 -29.10 -15.90 7.29
CA ALA A 243 -28.97 -15.01 6.15
C ALA A 243 -29.09 -13.54 6.62
N ALA A 244 -27.97 -12.82 6.63
CA ALA A 244 -27.86 -11.50 7.24
C ALA A 244 -26.69 -10.72 6.63
N ILE A 245 -26.71 -9.39 6.76
CA ILE A 245 -25.54 -8.57 6.43
C ILE A 245 -24.45 -8.86 7.46
N SER A 246 -23.25 -9.19 7.01
CA SER A 246 -22.10 -9.52 7.86
C SER A 246 -21.25 -8.28 8.13
N GLY A 247 -21.14 -7.88 9.40
CA GLY A 247 -20.24 -6.81 9.81
C GLY A 247 -18.76 -7.22 9.85
N GLY A 248 -18.46 -8.53 9.77
CA GLY A 248 -17.10 -9.05 9.71
C GLY A 248 -16.59 -9.10 8.28
N GLU A 249 -17.19 -9.96 7.47
CA GLU A 249 -16.71 -10.27 6.11
C GLU A 249 -16.86 -9.08 5.15
N SER A 250 -17.85 -8.20 5.37
CA SER A 250 -17.98 -6.99 4.56
C SER A 250 -16.78 -6.07 4.68
N ALA A 251 -16.04 -6.11 5.80
CA ALA A 251 -14.82 -5.32 5.95
C ALA A 251 -13.76 -5.81 4.97
N SER A 252 -13.53 -7.12 4.90
CA SER A 252 -12.57 -7.73 3.99
C SER A 252 -12.92 -7.48 2.53
N VAL A 253 -14.21 -7.55 2.17
CA VAL A 253 -14.68 -7.17 0.83
C VAL A 253 -14.37 -5.70 0.52
N LEU A 254 -14.61 -4.78 1.46
CA LEU A 254 -14.27 -3.37 1.27
C LEU A 254 -12.76 -3.12 1.17
N HIS A 255 -11.96 -3.82 1.99
CA HIS A 255 -10.49 -3.75 1.92
C HIS A 255 -9.99 -4.19 0.54
N PHE A 256 -10.52 -5.29 0.00
CA PHE A 256 -10.23 -5.75 -1.35
C PHE A 256 -10.69 -4.74 -2.41
N LEU A 257 -11.93 -4.26 -2.38
CA LEU A 257 -12.41 -3.28 -3.37
C LEU A 257 -11.58 -1.98 -3.36
N MET A 258 -11.09 -1.56 -2.19
CA MET A 258 -10.18 -0.44 -2.05
C MET A 258 -8.74 -0.76 -2.50
N SER A 259 -8.35 -2.01 -2.65
CA SER A 259 -7.03 -2.39 -3.21
C SER A 259 -7.01 -2.39 -4.74
N VAL A 260 -8.18 -2.43 -5.39
CA VAL A 260 -8.31 -2.42 -6.86
C VAL A 260 -7.67 -1.15 -7.44
N PRO A 261 -6.64 -1.25 -8.31
CA PRO A 261 -6.00 -0.09 -8.90
C PRO A 261 -6.90 0.53 -9.96
N LYS A 262 -7.04 1.87 -9.94
CA LYS A 262 -7.92 2.63 -10.85
C LYS A 262 -9.34 2.03 -10.90
N PRO A 263 -10.05 1.97 -9.76
CA PRO A 263 -11.34 1.31 -9.68
C PRO A 263 -12.37 1.95 -10.61
N SER A 264 -13.25 1.13 -11.20
CA SER A 264 -14.37 1.63 -11.99
C SER A 264 -15.32 2.46 -11.11
N GLN A 265 -16.16 3.30 -11.73
CA GLN A 265 -17.16 4.07 -10.97
C GLN A 265 -18.14 3.19 -10.20
N GLU A 266 -18.36 1.96 -10.66
CA GLU A 266 -19.19 0.99 -9.95
C GLU A 266 -18.51 0.49 -8.67
N VAL A 267 -17.22 0.14 -8.74
CA VAL A 267 -16.42 -0.20 -7.55
C VAL A 267 -16.39 0.98 -6.57
N VAL A 268 -16.23 2.21 -7.06
CA VAL A 268 -16.23 3.40 -6.21
C VAL A 268 -17.56 3.55 -5.48
N ARG A 269 -18.70 3.42 -6.18
CA ARG A 269 -20.02 3.48 -5.54
C ARG A 269 -20.22 2.37 -4.53
N ALA A 270 -19.79 1.15 -4.83
CA ALA A 270 -19.89 0.01 -3.92
C ALA A 270 -19.11 0.25 -2.62
N VAL A 271 -17.88 0.77 -2.72
CA VAL A 271 -17.04 1.15 -1.57
C VAL A 271 -17.70 2.26 -0.76
N GLU A 272 -18.12 3.36 -1.40
CA GLU A 272 -18.70 4.50 -0.69
C GLU A 272 -20.02 4.11 0.02
N ALA A 273 -20.84 3.28 -0.60
CA ALA A 273 -22.07 2.76 0.01
C ALA A 273 -21.80 1.84 1.21
N GLY A 274 -20.84 0.92 1.09
CA GLY A 274 -20.47 0.03 2.21
C GLY A 274 -19.86 0.79 3.38
N VAL A 275 -18.98 1.78 3.10
CA VAL A 275 -18.42 2.65 4.15
C VAL A 275 -19.52 3.48 4.82
N GLN A 276 -20.50 3.98 4.07
CA GLN A 276 -21.65 4.67 4.65
C GLN A 276 -22.48 3.73 5.54
N TRP A 277 -22.73 2.49 5.10
CA TRP A 277 -23.42 1.49 5.90
C TRP A 277 -22.71 1.26 7.25
N TYR A 278 -21.37 1.12 7.25
CA TYR A 278 -20.59 0.98 8.50
C TYR A 278 -20.76 2.19 9.44
N ARG A 279 -20.92 3.42 8.92
CA ARG A 279 -21.21 4.61 9.74
C ARG A 279 -22.61 4.57 10.33
N ASP A 280 -23.58 4.09 9.56
CA ASP A 280 -24.98 4.06 9.96
C ASP A 280 -25.25 2.98 11.03
N VAL A 281 -24.51 1.87 11.00
CA VAL A 281 -24.73 0.71 11.89
C VAL A 281 -23.75 0.60 13.05
N GLN A 282 -22.82 1.55 13.20
CA GLN A 282 -21.89 1.53 14.32
C GLN A 282 -22.62 1.64 15.66
N ILE A 283 -22.18 0.87 16.65
CA ILE A 283 -22.75 0.86 17.99
C ILE A 283 -21.79 1.62 18.90
N GLU A 284 -22.21 2.80 19.34
CA GLU A 284 -21.47 3.62 20.30
C GLU A 284 -21.89 3.27 21.74
N GLY A 285 -20.99 3.51 22.69
CA GLY A 285 -21.34 3.39 24.11
C GLY A 285 -21.49 1.95 24.62
N LEU A 286 -20.99 0.95 23.89
CA LEU A 286 -21.08 -0.47 24.25
C LEU A 286 -19.68 -1.10 24.28
N GLU A 287 -19.35 -1.77 25.38
CA GLU A 287 -18.06 -2.46 25.56
C GLU A 287 -18.27 -3.98 25.60
N LEU A 288 -17.46 -4.70 24.82
CA LEU A 288 -17.36 -6.16 24.92
C LEU A 288 -16.44 -6.55 26.09
N VAL A 289 -16.99 -7.24 27.08
CA VAL A 289 -16.27 -7.73 28.25
C VAL A 289 -16.02 -9.23 28.10
N GLN A 290 -14.75 -9.60 28.04
CA GLN A 290 -14.33 -11.00 28.00
C GLN A 290 -13.79 -11.42 29.37
N THR A 291 -14.37 -12.49 29.92
CA THR A 291 -13.90 -13.18 31.12
C THR A 291 -13.35 -14.56 30.75
N ALA A 292 -12.85 -15.33 31.72
CA ALA A 292 -12.41 -16.71 31.48
C ALA A 292 -13.57 -17.62 31.00
N ASP A 293 -14.79 -17.35 31.47
CA ASP A 293 -15.94 -18.24 31.33
C ASP A 293 -17.00 -17.73 30.34
N ASP A 294 -17.04 -16.42 30.06
CA ASP A 294 -18.08 -15.83 29.21
C ASP A 294 -17.61 -14.56 28.47
N ARG A 295 -18.36 -14.21 27.42
CA ARG A 295 -18.28 -12.93 26.73
C ARG A 295 -19.64 -12.24 26.84
N THR A 296 -19.63 -11.01 27.35
CA THR A 296 -20.84 -10.20 27.55
C THR A 296 -20.62 -8.79 27.05
N VAL A 297 -21.66 -7.99 27.01
CA VAL A 297 -21.57 -6.56 26.68
C VAL A 297 -22.15 -5.71 27.81
N GLN A 298 -21.56 -4.54 28.02
CA GLN A 298 -22.02 -3.58 29.03
C GLN A 298 -21.99 -2.14 28.47
N PRO A 299 -22.84 -1.24 28.98
CA PRO A 299 -22.75 0.18 28.63
C PRO A 299 -21.42 0.79 29.07
N ASN A 300 -20.76 1.48 28.15
CA ASN A 300 -19.56 2.27 28.41
C ASN A 300 -19.48 3.42 27.39
N PRO A 301 -19.86 4.65 27.76
CA PRO A 301 -19.85 5.82 26.86
C PRO A 301 -18.47 6.17 26.28
N GLU A 302 -17.38 5.71 26.89
CA GLU A 302 -16.01 5.96 26.43
C GLU A 302 -15.47 4.85 25.52
N ALA A 303 -16.23 3.76 25.33
CA ALA A 303 -15.82 2.67 24.47
C ALA A 303 -15.76 3.12 23.00
N PRO A 304 -14.76 2.66 22.23
CA PRO A 304 -14.75 2.88 20.78
C PRO A 304 -15.96 2.20 20.13
N PRO A 305 -16.41 2.69 18.96
CA PRO A 305 -17.50 2.05 18.24
C PRO A 305 -17.24 0.57 17.96
N ILE A 306 -18.28 -0.25 18.13
CA ILE A 306 -18.28 -1.69 17.88
C ILE A 306 -19.35 -2.04 16.86
N TRP A 307 -19.18 -3.16 16.16
CA TRP A 307 -20.16 -3.66 15.18
C TRP A 307 -20.57 -5.08 15.53
N ALA A 308 -21.86 -5.39 15.36
CA ALA A 308 -22.34 -6.76 15.42
C ALA A 308 -21.81 -7.57 14.24
N ARG A 309 -21.71 -8.89 14.42
CA ARG A 309 -21.36 -9.80 13.34
C ARG A 309 -22.47 -9.91 12.30
N TYR A 310 -23.73 -9.85 12.72
CA TYR A 310 -24.89 -9.97 11.85
C TYR A 310 -25.88 -8.84 12.06
N TYR A 311 -26.40 -8.32 10.96
CA TYR A 311 -27.47 -7.35 10.92
C TYR A 311 -28.63 -7.87 10.09
N GLU A 312 -29.85 -7.75 10.62
CA GLU A 312 -31.08 -8.09 9.92
C GLU A 312 -31.22 -7.25 8.64
N ILE A 313 -31.37 -7.92 7.50
CA ILE A 313 -31.58 -7.26 6.20
C ILE A 313 -32.89 -6.47 6.25
N GLY A 314 -32.84 -5.21 5.82
CA GLY A 314 -33.99 -4.31 5.84
C GLY A 314 -33.99 -3.35 7.02
N THR A 315 -33.72 -3.83 8.24
CA THR A 315 -33.80 -2.99 9.46
C THR A 315 -32.44 -2.54 9.99
N ASN A 316 -31.35 -3.21 9.58
CA ASN A 316 -30.00 -3.03 10.13
C ASN A 316 -29.92 -3.21 11.67
N LYS A 317 -30.84 -3.99 12.26
CA LYS A 317 -30.75 -4.33 13.68
C LYS A 317 -29.69 -5.43 13.90
N PRO A 318 -28.81 -5.29 14.89
CA PRO A 318 -27.98 -6.40 15.36
C PRO A 318 -28.81 -7.62 15.70
N ILE A 319 -28.39 -8.80 15.23
CA ILE A 319 -29.05 -10.08 15.51
C ILE A 319 -28.07 -11.13 16.02
N PHE A 320 -28.60 -12.03 16.85
CA PHE A 320 -27.89 -13.12 17.51
C PHE A 320 -28.69 -14.41 17.37
N ALA A 321 -28.03 -15.56 17.37
CA ALA A 321 -28.70 -16.85 17.29
C ALA A 321 -27.96 -17.94 18.08
N GLY A 322 -28.73 -18.79 18.75
CA GLY A 322 -28.21 -19.98 19.42
C GLY A 322 -28.14 -21.18 18.47
N ARG A 323 -27.82 -22.35 19.01
CA ARG A 323 -27.91 -23.63 18.28
C ARG A 323 -29.33 -24.01 17.86
N ASP A 324 -30.34 -23.37 18.46
CA ASP A 324 -31.74 -23.50 18.08
C ASP A 324 -32.11 -22.71 16.80
N GLY A 325 -31.21 -21.86 16.32
CA GLY A 325 -31.40 -21.02 15.14
C GLY A 325 -32.44 -19.93 15.28
N ILE A 326 -32.91 -19.64 16.49
CA ILE A 326 -33.90 -18.59 16.74
C ILE A 326 -33.18 -17.24 16.82
N ILE A 327 -33.61 -16.30 15.95
CA ILE A 327 -33.14 -14.92 15.95
C ILE A 327 -33.52 -14.22 17.26
N ARG A 328 -32.53 -13.57 17.84
CA ARG A 328 -32.60 -12.75 19.06
C ARG A 328 -31.96 -11.40 18.79
N TYR A 329 -32.33 -10.39 19.58
CA TYR A 329 -31.85 -9.02 19.41
C TYR A 329 -30.93 -8.57 20.54
N SER A 330 -30.63 -9.47 21.50
CA SER A 330 -29.60 -9.27 22.51
C SER A 330 -28.70 -10.49 22.63
N MET A 331 -27.38 -10.24 22.71
CA MET A 331 -26.39 -11.29 22.98
C MET A 331 -26.65 -11.99 24.33
N ALA A 332 -27.32 -11.34 25.29
CA ALA A 332 -27.66 -11.96 26.58
C ALA A 332 -28.71 -13.08 26.45
N GLU A 333 -29.47 -13.12 25.34
CA GLU A 333 -30.57 -14.07 25.13
C GLU A 333 -30.10 -15.42 24.54
N ILE A 334 -28.85 -15.52 24.08
CA ILE A 334 -28.24 -16.76 23.56
C ILE A 334 -27.45 -17.49 24.65
N GLU A 335 -27.22 -18.79 24.48
CA GLU A 335 -26.51 -19.63 25.44
C GLU A 335 -25.04 -19.20 25.66
N GLN A 336 -24.55 -19.36 26.89
CA GLN A 336 -23.17 -19.01 27.28
C GLN A 336 -22.12 -19.68 26.38
N GLU A 337 -22.36 -20.93 25.96
CA GLU A 337 -21.46 -21.65 25.07
C GLU A 337 -21.28 -20.94 23.72
N ARG A 338 -22.33 -20.36 23.15
CA ARG A 338 -22.25 -19.56 21.91
C ARG A 338 -21.71 -18.16 22.14
N ARG A 339 -22.01 -17.52 23.27
CA ARG A 339 -21.41 -16.24 23.63
C ARG A 339 -19.89 -16.34 23.74
N ARG A 340 -19.41 -17.35 24.45
CA ARG A 340 -17.98 -17.60 24.68
C ARG A 340 -17.28 -18.08 23.41
N GLY A 341 -17.85 -19.06 22.72
CA GLY A 341 -17.21 -19.78 21.61
C GLY A 341 -17.27 -19.08 20.25
N TYR A 342 -18.04 -18.00 20.12
CA TYR A 342 -18.26 -17.32 18.85
C TYR A 342 -18.19 -15.80 19.01
N ALA A 343 -17.52 -15.12 18.09
CA ALA A 343 -17.39 -13.66 18.13
C ALA A 343 -18.61 -13.00 17.50
N TRP A 344 -19.50 -12.47 18.34
CA TRP A 344 -20.74 -11.79 17.93
C TRP A 344 -20.58 -10.29 17.69
N TYR A 345 -19.48 -9.72 18.16
CA TYR A 345 -19.10 -8.33 17.95
C TYR A 345 -17.65 -8.25 17.47
N ASN A 346 -17.33 -7.19 16.74
CA ASN A 346 -15.99 -6.93 16.21
C ASN A 346 -15.73 -5.41 16.09
N TYR A 347 -14.49 -5.06 15.77
CA TYR A 347 -14.04 -3.68 15.59
C TYR A 347 -13.63 -3.36 14.14
N ASN A 348 -14.02 -4.20 13.18
CA ASN A 348 -13.54 -4.14 11.80
C ASN A 348 -13.94 -2.84 11.09
N GLY A 349 -15.07 -2.22 11.47
CA GLY A 349 -15.48 -0.93 10.91
C GLY A 349 -14.45 0.19 11.13
N THR A 350 -13.67 0.13 12.22
CA THR A 350 -12.56 1.08 12.43
C THR A 350 -11.46 0.89 11.37
N ALA A 351 -11.12 -0.36 11.04
CA ALA A 351 -10.14 -0.65 9.99
C ALA A 351 -10.63 -0.20 8.61
N VAL A 352 -11.93 -0.37 8.32
CA VAL A 352 -12.58 0.13 7.10
C VAL A 352 -12.43 1.64 7.00
N PHE A 353 -12.71 2.40 8.07
CA PHE A 353 -12.60 3.86 8.05
C PHE A 353 -11.16 4.35 7.83
N ASN A 354 -10.18 3.71 8.46
CA ASN A 354 -8.77 4.04 8.28
C ASN A 354 -8.33 3.79 6.83
N ARG A 355 -8.62 2.60 6.29
CA ARG A 355 -8.29 2.27 4.89
C ARG A 355 -9.01 3.20 3.91
N TYR A 356 -10.27 3.55 4.16
CA TYR A 356 -11.03 4.46 3.31
C TYR A 356 -10.42 5.87 3.29
N ALA A 357 -9.94 6.37 4.42
CA ALA A 357 -9.25 7.67 4.48
C ALA A 357 -7.97 7.67 3.63
N GLU A 358 -7.16 6.62 3.73
CA GLU A 358 -5.96 6.41 2.89
C GLU A 358 -6.35 6.31 1.42
N TRP A 359 -7.36 5.49 1.09
CA TRP A 359 -7.84 5.28 -0.28
C TRP A 359 -8.34 6.59 -0.91
N LYS A 360 -9.09 7.42 -0.18
CA LYS A 360 -9.50 8.74 -0.68
C LYS A 360 -8.31 9.67 -0.90
N HIS A 361 -7.30 9.60 -0.04
CA HIS A 361 -6.08 10.39 -0.19
C HIS A 361 -5.23 9.93 -1.40
N GLU A 362 -5.06 8.62 -1.60
CA GLU A 362 -4.39 8.03 -2.77
C GLU A 362 -5.07 8.49 -4.07
N ARG A 363 -6.40 8.54 -4.06
CA ARG A 363 -7.24 8.87 -5.21
C ARG A 363 -7.55 10.35 -5.37
N LYS A 364 -6.96 11.24 -4.56
CA LYS A 364 -7.18 12.70 -4.67
C LYS A 364 -6.79 13.25 -6.04
N TRP A 365 -5.97 12.50 -6.79
CA TRP A 365 -5.51 12.84 -8.14
C TRP A 365 -6.20 12.04 -9.26
N ASP A 366 -7.06 11.05 -8.93
CA ASP A 366 -7.75 10.23 -9.94
C ASP A 366 -8.74 11.03 -10.79
N ASN A 367 -9.22 12.15 -10.25
CA ASN A 367 -10.13 13.08 -10.93
C ASN A 367 -9.40 14.32 -11.46
N LEU A 368 -8.07 14.29 -11.59
CA LEU A 368 -7.41 15.31 -12.39
C LEU A 368 -7.96 15.20 -13.82
N PRO A 369 -8.33 16.32 -14.46
CA PRO A 369 -8.62 16.28 -15.87
C PRO A 369 -7.40 15.66 -16.57
N PRO A 370 -7.61 14.76 -17.55
CA PRO A 370 -6.50 14.20 -18.30
C PRO A 370 -5.65 15.34 -18.84
N THR A 371 -4.32 15.16 -18.87
CA THR A 371 -3.41 16.13 -19.47
C THR A 371 -3.96 16.51 -20.84
N ASN A 372 -4.29 17.79 -21.02
CA ASN A 372 -4.80 18.24 -22.29
C ASN A 372 -3.67 18.16 -23.33
N ILE A 373 -3.78 17.20 -24.24
CA ILE A 373 -2.87 17.01 -25.38
C ILE A 373 -3.50 17.47 -26.70
N ASP A 374 -4.76 17.95 -26.66
CA ASP A 374 -5.50 18.43 -27.80
C ASP A 374 -5.50 19.96 -27.78
N GLU A 375 -4.81 20.56 -28.74
CA GLU A 375 -4.72 22.02 -28.91
C GLU A 375 -6.12 22.66 -29.05
N SER A 376 -7.10 21.94 -29.61
CA SER A 376 -8.47 22.47 -29.79
C SER A 376 -9.23 22.67 -28.47
N GLN A 377 -8.79 22.03 -27.39
CA GLN A 377 -9.36 22.18 -26.05
C GLN A 377 -8.73 23.34 -25.26
N VAL A 378 -7.66 23.96 -25.78
CA VAL A 378 -7.04 25.14 -25.19
C VAL A 378 -7.99 26.33 -25.39
N ARG A 379 -8.48 26.90 -24.29
CA ARG A 379 -9.35 28.09 -24.34
C ARG A 379 -8.58 29.28 -24.89
N ASN A 380 -9.26 30.20 -25.58
CA ASN A 380 -8.66 31.49 -25.93
C ASN A 380 -8.21 32.23 -24.65
N TYR A 381 -7.00 32.76 -24.67
CA TYR A 381 -6.42 33.56 -23.59
C TYR A 381 -5.73 34.80 -24.15
N THR A 382 -5.54 35.80 -23.29
CA THR A 382 -4.69 36.95 -23.58
C THR A 382 -3.64 37.02 -22.49
N LEU A 383 -2.37 36.93 -22.88
CA LEU A 383 -1.27 37.02 -21.93
C LEU A 383 -1.09 38.48 -21.49
N PRO A 384 -0.85 38.74 -20.20
CA PRO A 384 -0.43 40.06 -19.75
C PRO A 384 0.86 40.48 -20.47
N ASP A 385 0.91 41.71 -20.96
CA ASP A 385 2.10 42.24 -21.61
C ASP A 385 3.21 42.48 -20.56
N PRO A 386 4.35 41.77 -20.63
CA PRO A 386 5.45 41.99 -19.68
C PRO A 386 6.03 43.41 -19.81
N LEU A 387 5.85 44.09 -20.95
CA LEU A 387 6.31 45.45 -21.22
C LEU A 387 5.24 46.52 -20.98
N VAL A 388 4.14 46.20 -20.28
CA VAL A 388 3.18 47.18 -19.78
C VAL A 388 3.14 47.10 -18.26
N MET A 389 3.37 48.23 -17.58
CA MET A 389 3.29 48.31 -16.11
C MET A 389 1.84 48.12 -15.63
N ARG A 390 1.62 47.76 -14.36
CA ARG A 390 0.26 47.60 -13.80
C ARG A 390 -0.64 48.84 -13.93
N ASN A 391 -0.04 50.02 -14.04
CA ASN A 391 -0.76 51.28 -14.25
C ASN A 391 -1.10 51.57 -15.74
N GLY A 392 -0.82 50.62 -16.64
CA GLY A 392 -1.11 50.72 -18.07
C GLY A 392 -0.04 51.44 -18.90
N GLN A 393 1.04 51.96 -18.29
CA GLN A 393 2.08 52.62 -19.07
C GLN A 393 3.00 51.61 -19.79
N PRO A 394 3.37 51.87 -21.04
CA PRO A 394 4.32 51.04 -21.76
C PRO A 394 5.75 51.23 -21.25
N VAL A 395 6.55 50.18 -21.35
CA VAL A 395 8.00 50.15 -21.09
C VAL A 395 8.72 50.34 -22.41
N SER A 396 9.21 51.56 -22.66
CA SER A 396 9.82 51.95 -23.94
C SER A 396 11.36 51.96 -23.94
N SER A 397 12.00 51.60 -22.82
CA SER A 397 13.46 51.59 -22.72
C SER A 397 13.97 50.57 -21.69
N ALA A 398 15.22 50.13 -21.87
CA ALA A 398 15.91 49.26 -20.91
C ALA A 398 15.98 49.88 -19.51
N ALA A 399 16.21 51.19 -19.41
CA ALA A 399 16.23 51.89 -18.12
C ALA A 399 14.88 51.79 -17.39
N LYS A 400 13.76 51.98 -18.12
CA LYS A 400 12.42 51.84 -17.53
C LYS A 400 12.10 50.38 -17.16
N TRP A 401 12.61 49.42 -17.91
CA TRP A 401 12.53 48.00 -17.56
C TRP A 401 13.26 47.70 -16.25
N GLU A 402 14.54 48.03 -16.17
CA GLU A 402 15.40 47.68 -15.03
C GLU A 402 14.97 48.39 -13.74
N GLN A 403 14.57 49.66 -13.83
CA GLN A 403 14.29 50.49 -12.66
C GLN A 403 12.85 50.40 -12.17
N ALA A 404 11.90 50.01 -13.02
CA ALA A 404 10.47 49.99 -12.66
C ALA A 404 9.80 48.63 -12.91
N ARG A 405 9.72 48.18 -14.17
CA ARG A 405 8.90 47.01 -14.51
C ARG A 405 9.46 45.68 -14.00
N ARG A 406 10.77 45.47 -14.06
CA ARG A 406 11.41 44.24 -13.56
C ARG A 406 11.24 44.09 -12.04
N PRO A 407 11.51 45.12 -11.20
CA PRO A 407 11.19 45.06 -9.77
C PRO A 407 9.70 44.80 -9.49
N GLU A 408 8.80 45.43 -10.25
CA GLU A 408 7.36 45.22 -10.12
C GLU A 408 6.94 43.77 -10.39
N LEU A 409 7.47 43.15 -11.46
CA LEU A 409 7.23 41.74 -11.78
C LEU A 409 7.83 40.80 -10.73
N LEU A 410 9.07 41.04 -10.30
CA LEU A 410 9.71 40.24 -9.24
C LEU A 410 8.87 40.24 -7.96
N LYS A 411 8.34 41.40 -7.58
CA LYS A 411 7.43 41.53 -6.43
C LYS A 411 6.14 40.73 -6.62
N LEU A 412 5.57 40.69 -7.82
CA LEU A 412 4.39 39.86 -8.10
C LEU A 412 4.69 38.37 -7.92
N PHE A 413 5.84 37.89 -8.42
CA PHE A 413 6.27 36.51 -8.22
C PHE A 413 6.55 36.18 -6.75
N GLU A 414 7.16 37.12 -6.02
CA GLU A 414 7.38 37.03 -4.58
C GLU A 414 6.06 36.88 -3.81
N GLU A 415 5.07 37.73 -4.08
CA GLU A 415 3.80 37.78 -3.36
C GLU A 415 2.84 36.63 -3.71
N ASN A 416 2.90 36.12 -4.95
CA ASN A 416 1.85 35.24 -5.48
C ASN A 416 2.31 33.82 -5.84
N GLN A 417 3.62 33.55 -5.96
CA GLN A 417 4.10 32.24 -6.43
C GLN A 417 5.19 31.62 -5.55
N PHE A 418 6.29 32.33 -5.30
CA PHE A 418 7.48 31.73 -4.68
C PHE A 418 7.68 32.10 -3.21
N GLY A 419 7.01 33.16 -2.73
CA GLY A 419 7.21 33.69 -1.39
C GLY A 419 8.43 34.63 -1.29
N LYS A 420 8.57 35.29 -0.14
CA LYS A 420 9.67 36.22 0.15
C LYS A 420 10.92 35.50 0.63
N THR A 421 12.05 35.75 -0.02
CA THR A 421 13.36 35.34 0.49
C THR A 421 13.65 36.09 1.79
N PRO A 422 14.01 35.41 2.90
CA PRO A 422 14.31 36.07 4.16
C PRO A 422 15.43 37.11 4.03
N ASP A 423 15.26 38.28 4.64
CA ASP A 423 16.27 39.35 4.66
C ASP A 423 17.42 39.04 5.64
N ALA A 424 17.22 38.07 6.54
CA ALA A 424 18.21 37.68 7.52
C ALA A 424 19.37 36.92 6.86
N ALA A 425 20.60 37.38 7.09
CA ALA A 425 21.78 36.67 6.65
C ALA A 425 21.84 35.28 7.32
N VAL A 426 22.01 34.23 6.52
CA VAL A 426 22.22 32.87 7.02
C VAL A 426 23.69 32.73 7.36
N ASN A 427 24.00 32.40 8.62
CA ASN A 427 25.35 32.08 9.03
C ASN A 427 25.79 30.76 8.36
N ILE A 428 26.84 30.81 7.55
CA ILE A 428 27.34 29.67 6.78
C ILE A 428 28.84 29.47 7.01
N ALA A 429 29.26 28.22 7.14
CA ALA A 429 30.65 27.82 7.25
C ALA A 429 31.01 26.84 6.13
N TYR A 430 32.22 26.96 5.59
CA TYR A 430 32.70 26.10 4.51
C TYR A 430 33.77 25.15 5.04
N GLU A 431 33.62 23.86 4.75
CA GLU A 431 34.61 22.83 5.02
C GLU A 431 35.06 22.23 3.68
N VAL A 432 36.33 22.42 3.33
CA VAL A 432 36.93 21.78 2.15
C VAL A 432 37.35 20.37 2.56
N VAL A 433 36.63 19.37 2.07
CA VAL A 433 36.83 17.95 2.41
C VAL A 433 37.99 17.36 1.61
N GLU A 434 38.06 17.70 0.33
CA GLU A 434 39.19 17.39 -0.56
C GLU A 434 39.36 18.51 -1.57
N GLN A 435 40.56 18.67 -2.13
CA GLN A 435 40.85 19.71 -3.11
C GLN A 435 41.82 19.22 -4.18
N GLY A 436 41.46 19.48 -5.45
CA GLY A 436 42.32 19.28 -6.61
C GLY A 436 42.72 17.84 -6.90
N VAL A 437 41.99 16.85 -6.38
CA VAL A 437 42.30 15.44 -6.60
C VAL A 437 41.90 15.00 -8.02
N PRO A 438 42.57 14.03 -8.65
CA PRO A 438 42.13 13.52 -9.94
C PRO A 438 40.71 12.95 -9.87
N GLY A 439 39.80 13.46 -10.70
CA GLY A 439 38.42 13.00 -10.84
C GLY A 439 38.09 12.66 -12.29
N MET A 440 37.02 11.89 -12.50
CA MET A 440 36.51 11.50 -13.82
C MET A 440 37.58 10.79 -14.67
N GLY A 441 38.30 9.84 -14.07
CA GLY A 441 39.40 9.12 -14.72
C GLY A 441 40.62 9.98 -15.04
N GLY A 442 40.84 11.07 -14.28
CA GLY A 442 41.97 11.99 -14.46
C GLY A 442 41.71 13.13 -15.44
N LYS A 443 40.51 13.21 -16.04
CA LYS A 443 40.11 14.33 -16.91
C LYS A 443 39.88 15.63 -16.15
N SER A 444 39.65 15.55 -14.84
CA SER A 444 39.33 16.71 -14.02
C SER A 444 40.12 16.75 -12.71
N ARG A 445 40.18 17.93 -12.12
CA ARG A 445 40.56 18.21 -10.73
C ARG A 445 39.29 18.39 -9.93
N ARG A 446 39.01 17.46 -9.03
CA ARG A 446 37.83 17.38 -8.18
C ARG A 446 38.08 18.03 -6.81
N THR A 447 37.09 18.75 -6.32
CA THR A 447 37.09 19.41 -5.01
C THR A 447 35.73 19.19 -4.36
N GLN A 448 35.71 18.75 -3.10
CA GLN A 448 34.49 18.59 -2.31
C GLN A 448 34.42 19.65 -1.22
N VAL A 449 33.30 20.36 -1.15
CA VAL A 449 33.04 21.38 -0.14
C VAL A 449 31.72 21.06 0.55
N ARG A 450 31.72 21.05 1.88
CA ARG A 450 30.50 21.00 2.70
C ARG A 450 30.17 22.43 3.15
N ILE A 451 28.96 22.88 2.84
CA ILE A 451 28.41 24.13 3.38
C ILE A 451 27.58 23.74 4.61
N ARG A 452 27.97 24.25 5.78
CA ARG A 452 27.32 24.01 7.07
C ARG A 452 26.63 25.27 7.56
N PHE A 453 25.65 25.08 8.44
CA PHE A 453 24.91 26.14 9.11
C PHE A 453 25.22 26.10 10.60
N PRO A 454 26.19 26.88 11.12
CA PRO A 454 26.62 26.80 12.51
C PRO A 454 25.48 26.98 13.53
N ASP A 455 24.49 27.80 13.19
CA ASP A 455 23.32 28.08 14.05
C ASP A 455 22.27 26.95 14.00
N ARG A 456 22.42 25.99 13.08
CA ARG A 456 21.52 24.85 12.85
C ARG A 456 22.31 23.56 12.63
N PRO A 457 23.03 23.06 13.67
CA PRO A 457 23.86 21.87 13.56
C PRO A 457 23.04 20.58 13.34
N ASP A 458 21.72 20.63 13.52
CA ASP A 458 20.76 19.56 13.24
C ASP A 458 20.48 19.38 11.74
N VAL A 459 20.78 20.38 10.91
CA VAL A 459 20.55 20.32 9.46
C VAL A 459 21.76 19.69 8.76
N SER A 460 21.49 18.74 7.86
CA SER A 460 22.53 18.12 7.05
C SER A 460 23.28 19.17 6.22
N PRO A 461 24.62 19.08 6.11
CA PRO A 461 25.38 19.99 5.26
C PRO A 461 24.94 19.87 3.79
N ILE A 462 25.12 20.95 3.04
CA ILE A 462 25.02 20.92 1.59
C ILE A 462 26.36 20.44 1.03
N HIS A 463 26.33 19.34 0.29
CA HIS A 463 27.52 18.75 -0.33
C HIS A 463 27.69 19.28 -1.75
N VAL A 464 28.74 20.06 -1.97
CA VAL A 464 29.12 20.60 -3.27
C VAL A 464 30.27 19.78 -3.83
N LEU A 465 30.10 19.25 -5.05
CA LEU A 465 31.17 18.60 -5.80
C LEU A 465 31.54 19.46 -7.00
N LEU A 466 32.78 19.95 -7.03
CA LEU A 466 33.32 20.76 -8.12
C LEU A 466 34.33 19.95 -8.92
N ASN A 467 34.11 19.84 -10.24
CA ASN A 467 35.06 19.28 -11.18
C ASN A 467 35.48 20.36 -12.19
N VAL A 468 36.79 20.54 -12.36
CA VAL A 468 37.41 21.48 -13.31
C VAL A 468 38.35 20.71 -14.24
N PRO A 469 38.48 21.03 -15.54
CA PRO A 469 39.41 20.33 -16.44
C PRO A 469 40.83 20.25 -15.87
N ALA A 470 41.46 19.09 -16.03
CA ALA A 470 42.76 18.81 -15.41
C ALA A 470 43.89 19.68 -15.98
N ASP A 471 43.80 20.01 -17.27
CA ASP A 471 44.73 20.83 -18.04
C ASP A 471 44.45 22.34 -17.94
N ALA A 472 43.44 22.77 -17.18
CA ALA A 472 43.13 24.18 -17.03
C ALA A 472 44.28 24.92 -16.30
N GLU A 473 44.90 25.87 -17.00
CA GLU A 473 46.00 26.72 -16.52
C GLU A 473 45.53 27.90 -15.66
N GLY A 474 44.22 28.14 -15.60
CA GLY A 474 43.60 29.23 -14.84
C GLY A 474 42.12 28.99 -14.53
N PRO A 475 41.40 30.00 -14.02
CA PRO A 475 39.96 29.91 -13.78
C PRO A 475 39.18 29.59 -15.05
N VAL A 476 38.22 28.66 -14.96
CA VAL A 476 37.34 28.28 -16.07
C VAL A 476 35.88 28.68 -15.78
N PRO A 477 35.08 28.99 -16.81
CA PRO A 477 33.63 29.12 -16.62
C PRO A 477 33.06 27.83 -16.04
N THR A 478 32.23 27.94 -15.01
CA THR A 478 31.73 26.79 -14.24
C THR A 478 30.20 26.83 -14.19
N LEU A 479 29.56 25.72 -14.56
CA LEU A 479 28.12 25.57 -14.45
C LEU A 479 27.74 25.06 -13.06
N LEU A 480 26.84 25.76 -12.37
CA LEU A 480 26.19 25.24 -11.16
C LEU A 480 24.96 24.42 -11.56
N HIS A 481 24.91 23.16 -11.14
CA HIS A 481 23.81 22.25 -11.38
C HIS A 481 23.21 21.77 -10.05
N ILE A 482 21.98 22.20 -9.78
CA ILE A 482 21.17 21.72 -8.67
C ILE A 482 20.45 20.46 -9.17
N SER A 483 20.83 19.30 -8.64
CA SER A 483 20.48 17.99 -9.18
C SER A 483 19.46 17.25 -8.32
N PHE A 484 18.57 16.50 -8.98
CA PHE A 484 17.72 15.47 -8.37
C PHE A 484 18.49 14.23 -7.92
N SER A 485 19.74 14.06 -8.36
CA SER A 485 20.57 12.90 -8.01
C SER A 485 21.73 13.29 -7.10
N PRO A 486 22.05 12.47 -6.07
CA PRO A 486 23.25 12.64 -5.27
C PRO A 486 24.56 12.65 -6.08
N ASN A 487 25.55 13.41 -5.61
CA ASN A 487 26.87 13.51 -6.24
C ASN A 487 27.55 12.14 -6.41
N ALA A 488 27.47 11.26 -5.40
CA ALA A 488 28.05 9.92 -5.43
C ALA A 488 27.48 9.03 -6.55
N LEU A 489 26.23 9.27 -6.96
CA LEU A 489 25.58 8.56 -8.06
C LEU A 489 25.85 9.19 -9.43
N LEU A 490 25.98 10.53 -9.49
CA LEU A 490 26.19 11.24 -10.75
C LEU A 490 27.57 10.97 -11.37
N PHE A 491 28.59 10.82 -10.54
CA PHE A 491 29.99 10.68 -10.98
C PHE A 491 30.57 9.27 -10.72
N ASP A 492 29.82 8.41 -10.03
CA ASP A 492 30.13 7.01 -9.66
C ASP A 492 31.63 6.65 -9.61
N GLU A 493 32.36 7.39 -8.80
CA GLU A 493 33.80 7.20 -8.61
C GLU A 493 34.15 7.13 -7.12
N PRO A 494 35.23 6.42 -6.76
CA PRO A 494 35.65 6.32 -5.36
C PRO A 494 36.09 7.67 -4.79
N GLY A 495 35.90 7.83 -3.48
CA GLY A 495 36.32 9.03 -2.74
C GLY A 495 35.33 10.19 -2.74
N ILE A 496 34.24 10.12 -3.52
CA ILE A 496 33.12 11.04 -3.35
C ILE A 496 32.38 10.67 -2.06
N ASP A 497 32.09 11.69 -1.25
CA ASP A 497 31.28 11.56 -0.04
C ASP A 497 29.95 10.89 -0.38
N GLU A 498 29.63 9.81 0.34
CA GLU A 498 28.45 9.01 0.09
C GLU A 498 27.19 9.87 0.20
N GLY A 499 27.09 10.67 1.26
CA GLY A 499 25.89 11.46 1.54
C GLY A 499 24.65 10.58 1.74
N MET A 500 23.47 11.21 1.72
CA MET A 500 22.17 10.55 1.84
C MET A 500 21.25 11.00 0.73
N ALA A 501 20.28 10.15 0.38
CA ALA A 501 19.22 10.44 -0.58
C ALA A 501 17.86 10.10 0.03
N TRP A 502 16.81 10.82 -0.37
CA TRP A 502 15.46 10.50 0.08
C TRP A 502 14.84 9.37 -0.74
N ASP A 503 14.43 8.27 -0.10
CA ASP A 503 13.65 7.22 -0.74
C ASP A 503 12.15 7.41 -0.49
N ARG A 504 11.38 7.59 -1.56
CA ARG A 504 9.94 7.83 -1.48
C ARG A 504 9.13 6.60 -1.06
N ARG A 505 9.64 5.38 -1.26
CA ARG A 505 8.94 4.13 -0.91
C ARG A 505 9.11 3.82 0.57
N LEU A 506 10.27 4.14 1.12
CA LEU A 506 10.60 3.95 2.53
C LEU A 506 10.25 5.16 3.40
N GLU A 507 9.99 6.31 2.78
CA GLU A 507 9.78 7.60 3.44
C GLU A 507 10.91 7.96 4.42
N ALA A 508 12.14 7.65 4.02
CA ALA A 508 13.33 7.78 4.86
C ALA A 508 14.57 8.12 4.03
N PRO A 509 15.60 8.76 4.62
CA PRO A 509 16.90 8.90 3.99
C PRO A 509 17.62 7.54 3.94
N ILE A 510 18.23 7.24 2.80
CA ILE A 510 19.06 6.05 2.55
C ILE A 510 20.46 6.47 2.06
N PRO A 511 21.47 5.59 2.15
CA PRO A 511 22.77 5.84 1.51
C PRO A 511 22.59 6.16 0.03
N ALA A 512 23.28 7.19 -0.46
CA ALA A 512 23.03 7.71 -1.79
C ALA A 512 23.20 6.68 -2.91
N ARG A 513 24.19 5.78 -2.82
CA ARG A 513 24.44 4.74 -3.83
C ARG A 513 23.36 3.66 -3.89
N GLU A 514 22.50 3.58 -2.88
CA GLU A 514 21.33 2.70 -2.88
C GLU A 514 20.12 3.35 -3.57
N ALA A 515 20.18 4.67 -3.83
CA ALA A 515 19.09 5.40 -4.44
C ALA A 515 19.03 5.23 -5.96
N ARG A 516 17.88 5.62 -6.53
CA ARG A 516 17.67 5.60 -7.98
C ARG A 516 18.34 6.80 -8.64
N LEU A 517 19.28 6.55 -9.55
CA LEU A 517 19.83 7.57 -10.44
C LEU A 517 18.76 8.10 -11.43
N LEU A 518 18.50 9.40 -11.39
CA LEU A 518 17.74 10.13 -12.40
C LEU A 518 18.74 10.80 -13.33
N LYS A 519 19.03 10.16 -14.47
CA LYS A 519 20.01 10.64 -15.45
C LYS A 519 19.49 11.88 -16.17
N ASP A 520 19.74 13.06 -15.60
CA ASP A 520 19.40 14.35 -16.21
C ASP A 520 20.58 15.09 -16.83
N THR A 521 21.83 14.69 -16.55
CA THR A 521 23.03 15.39 -17.07
C THR A 521 24.17 14.43 -17.42
N ARG A 522 25.05 14.87 -18.32
CA ARG A 522 26.34 14.22 -18.66
C ARG A 522 27.49 15.14 -18.25
N PRO A 523 27.96 15.10 -16.99
CA PRO A 523 28.96 16.02 -16.47
C PRO A 523 30.27 16.03 -17.28
N GLU A 524 30.65 14.89 -17.88
CA GLU A 524 31.85 14.72 -18.68
C GLU A 524 31.86 15.68 -19.88
N HIS A 525 30.68 15.94 -20.45
CA HIS A 525 30.55 16.79 -21.61
C HIS A 525 31.06 18.21 -21.35
N PHE A 526 30.87 18.75 -20.13
CA PHE A 526 31.34 20.08 -19.79
C PHE A 526 32.86 20.11 -19.67
N ILE A 527 33.43 19.10 -19.00
CA ILE A 527 34.88 18.95 -18.82
C ILE A 527 35.58 18.80 -20.18
N ASP A 528 35.04 17.96 -21.06
CA ASP A 528 35.59 17.73 -22.41
C ASP A 528 35.58 19.00 -23.29
N HIS A 529 34.81 20.03 -22.92
CA HIS A 529 34.74 21.33 -23.61
C HIS A 529 35.40 22.49 -22.83
N GLY A 530 36.20 22.18 -21.81
CA GLY A 530 36.97 23.17 -21.05
C GLY A 530 36.17 23.94 -19.99
N TYR A 531 34.96 23.49 -19.64
CA TYR A 531 34.13 24.08 -18.60
C TYR A 531 34.21 23.29 -17.30
N GLY A 532 34.10 23.98 -16.17
CA GLY A 532 33.87 23.34 -14.88
C GLY A 532 32.39 22.99 -14.66
N ILE A 533 32.13 22.06 -13.76
CA ILE A 533 30.79 21.75 -13.26
C ILE A 533 30.81 21.64 -11.74
N ALA A 534 29.89 22.35 -11.09
CA ALA A 534 29.61 22.23 -9.66
C ALA A 534 28.23 21.61 -9.48
N THR A 535 28.12 20.51 -8.73
CA THR A 535 26.85 19.84 -8.47
C THR A 535 26.46 19.87 -7.00
N VAL A 536 25.16 20.03 -6.75
CA VAL A 536 24.53 20.00 -5.43
C VAL A 536 23.25 19.18 -5.51
N TYR A 537 23.06 18.24 -4.59
CA TYR A 537 21.79 17.53 -4.42
C TYR A 537 20.83 18.39 -3.59
N TYR A 538 19.62 18.63 -4.12
CA TYR A 538 18.53 19.33 -3.41
C TYR A 538 17.60 18.33 -2.73
#